data_AF-A0AA45MSW6-F1
#
_entry.id   AF-A0AA45MSW6-F1
#
_cell.length_a   1.000
_cell.length_b   1.000
_cell.length_c   1.000
_cell.angle_alpha   90.00
_cell.angle_beta   90.00
_cell.angle_gamma   90.00
#
_symmetry.space_group_name_H-M   'P 1'
#
loop_
_entity.id
_entity.type
_entity.pdbx_description
1 polymer ?
#
loop_
_entity_poly.entity_id
_entity_poly.type
_entity_poly.pdbx_seq_one_letter_code
_entity_poly.pdbx_strand_id
1 'polypeptide(L)'
;MLVAFMGVGLTIAADLYATAMRRDKERELLFIGHEFRHALEGYNKANGAGQYPLTLDELLKDPRFPNAKRHLRRLYNDPITGKPDWALVLQQGRIVGIRSTSTRRPIKQDNFDDDDAGLAKKPRYADWVFAYPYDLFIVPQNAEPKR
;
A
#
# COMPACT_ATOMS: atom_id res chain seq x y z
N MET A 1 -50.96 -7.16 -20.54
CA MET A 1 -49.69 -7.41 -19.84
C MET A 1 -48.86 -6.14 -19.85
N LEU A 2 -48.71 -5.46 -18.73
CA LEU A 2 -47.93 -4.21 -18.65
C LEU A 2 -47.25 -4.13 -17.28
N VAL A 3 -46.32 -5.06 -17.03
CA VAL A 3 -45.41 -5.03 -15.88
C VAL A 3 -44.07 -5.61 -16.35
N ALA A 4 -43.25 -4.81 -17.04
CA ALA A 4 -41.90 -5.25 -17.44
C ALA A 4 -40.91 -4.12 -17.77
N PHE A 5 -41.06 -2.91 -17.21
CA PHE A 5 -40.07 -1.82 -17.44
C PHE A 5 -39.52 -1.15 -16.18
N MET A 6 -39.94 -1.55 -14.98
CA MET A 6 -39.47 -0.96 -13.70
C MET A 6 -38.28 -1.70 -13.05
N GLY A 7 -37.69 -2.71 -13.71
CA GLY A 7 -36.59 -3.51 -13.15
C GLY A 7 -35.18 -3.05 -13.54
N VAL A 8 -35.00 -2.36 -14.67
CA VAL A 8 -33.68 -2.10 -15.25
C VAL A 8 -33.03 -0.79 -14.75
N GLY A 9 -33.83 0.15 -14.22
CA GLY A 9 -33.30 1.43 -13.72
C GLY A 9 -32.56 1.36 -12.38
N LEU A 10 -32.95 0.42 -11.51
CA LEU A 10 -32.36 0.26 -10.16
C LEU A 10 -30.99 -0.43 -10.18
N THR A 11 -30.75 -1.33 -11.14
CA THR A 11 -29.48 -2.08 -11.22
C THR A 11 -28.32 -1.20 -11.69
N ILE A 12 -28.55 -0.31 -12.65
CA ILE A 12 -27.51 0.59 -13.19
C ILE A 12 -27.00 1.57 -12.13
N ALA A 13 -27.87 2.05 -11.24
CA ALA A 13 -27.48 2.97 -10.16
C ALA A 13 -26.59 2.29 -9.09
N ALA A 14 -26.80 1.00 -8.82
CA ALA A 14 -26.04 0.24 -7.83
C ALA A 14 -24.59 -0.01 -8.26
N ASP A 15 -24.37 -0.33 -9.54
CA ASP A 15 -23.03 -0.61 -10.09
C ASP A 15 -22.12 0.62 -10.11
N LEU A 16 -22.71 1.80 -10.41
CA LEU A 16 -22.00 3.08 -10.39
C LEU A 16 -21.49 3.42 -8.98
N TYR A 17 -22.35 3.21 -7.97
CA TYR A 17 -22.00 3.47 -6.56
C TYR A 17 -20.91 2.51 -6.05
N ALA A 18 -21.02 1.22 -6.36
CA ALA A 18 -20.01 0.22 -5.97
C ALA A 18 -18.64 0.51 -6.58
N THR A 19 -18.61 0.99 -7.83
CA THR A 19 -17.37 1.37 -8.53
C THR A 19 -16.74 2.62 -7.92
N ALA A 20 -17.55 3.64 -7.59
CA ALA A 20 -17.08 4.86 -6.93
C ALA A 20 -16.43 4.53 -5.57
N MET A 21 -17.11 3.75 -4.73
CA MET A 21 -16.58 3.32 -3.43
C MET A 21 -15.27 2.55 -3.55
N ARG A 22 -15.12 1.72 -4.58
CA ARG A 22 -13.86 0.99 -4.80
C ARG A 22 -12.71 1.92 -5.20
N ARG A 23 -12.98 2.95 -6.02
CA ARG A 23 -11.97 3.97 -6.36
C ARG A 23 -11.55 4.75 -5.12
N ASP A 24 -12.48 5.08 -4.24
CA ASP A 24 -12.19 5.80 -2.99
C ASP A 24 -11.28 4.98 -2.07
N LYS A 25 -11.61 3.70 -1.89
CA LYS A 25 -10.78 2.75 -1.13
C LYS A 25 -9.40 2.53 -1.74
N GLU A 26 -9.29 2.53 -3.07
CA GLU A 26 -7.99 2.43 -3.74
C GLU A 26 -7.14 3.68 -3.54
N ARG A 27 -7.74 4.88 -3.60
CA ARG A 27 -7.04 6.14 -3.27
C ARG A 27 -6.57 6.15 -1.82
N GLU A 28 -7.41 5.67 -0.91
CA GLU A 28 -7.04 5.51 0.50
C GLU A 28 -5.92 4.48 0.69
N LEU A 29 -5.93 3.38 -0.08
CA LEU A 29 -4.86 2.38 -0.05
C LEU A 29 -3.50 2.99 -0.44
N LEU A 30 -3.47 3.78 -1.53
CA LEU A 30 -2.25 4.49 -1.96
C LEU A 30 -1.78 5.46 -0.89
N PHE A 31 -2.69 6.29 -0.36
CA PHE A 31 -2.38 7.24 0.72
C PHE A 31 -1.79 6.55 1.95
N ILE A 32 -2.41 5.46 2.43
CA ILE A 32 -1.91 4.68 3.57
C ILE A 32 -0.56 4.05 3.24
N GLY A 33 -0.40 3.50 2.03
CA GLY A 33 0.86 2.95 1.56
C GLY A 33 2.00 3.95 1.61
N HIS A 34 1.74 5.20 1.21
CA HIS A 34 2.70 6.31 1.29
C HIS A 34 3.03 6.69 2.73
N GLU A 35 2.05 6.74 3.62
CA GLU A 35 2.27 6.98 5.06
C GLU A 35 3.20 5.93 5.68
N PHE A 36 3.00 4.65 5.33
CA PHE A 36 3.90 3.58 5.77
C PHE A 36 5.29 3.68 5.16
N ARG A 37 5.41 3.98 3.86
CA ARG A 37 6.71 4.20 3.20
C ARG A 37 7.49 5.33 3.88
N HIS A 38 6.83 6.46 4.12
CA HIS A 38 7.44 7.60 4.80
C HIS A 38 7.81 7.27 6.26
N ALA A 39 6.98 6.50 6.97
CA ALA A 39 7.31 6.04 8.32
C ALA A 39 8.53 5.10 8.35
N LEU A 40 8.62 4.19 7.39
CA LEU A 40 9.77 3.29 7.22
C LEU A 40 11.04 4.06 6.88
N GLU A 41 10.96 5.04 5.99
CA GLU A 41 12.06 5.97 5.68
C GLU A 41 12.52 6.71 6.94
N GLY A 42 11.59 7.32 7.67
CA GLY A 42 11.87 8.05 8.91
C GLY A 42 12.53 7.15 9.95
N TYR A 43 12.03 5.93 10.13
CA TYR A 43 12.61 4.94 11.03
C TYR A 43 14.02 4.53 10.58
N ASN A 44 14.21 4.25 9.29
CA ASN A 44 15.49 3.83 8.73
C ASN A 44 16.58 4.90 8.91
N LYS A 45 16.23 6.16 8.62
CA LYS A 45 17.15 7.31 8.69
C LYS A 45 17.39 7.83 10.10
N ALA A 46 16.46 7.62 11.04
CA ALA A 46 16.49 8.31 12.34
C ALA A 46 17.74 8.04 13.20
N ASN A 47 18.31 6.84 13.15
CA ASN A 47 19.43 6.45 14.02
C ASN A 47 20.76 6.25 13.24
N GLY A 48 20.80 6.61 11.96
CA GLY A 48 22.00 6.45 11.10
C GLY A 48 22.43 5.02 10.79
N ALA A 49 21.92 4.01 11.52
CA ALA A 49 22.25 2.60 11.32
C ALA A 49 21.53 1.94 10.12
N GLY A 50 20.61 2.65 9.45
CA GLY A 50 19.88 2.12 8.29
C GLY A 50 19.02 0.89 8.62
N GLN A 51 18.56 0.76 9.87
CA GLN A 51 17.79 -0.39 10.33
C GLN A 51 16.29 -0.17 10.17
N TYR A 52 15.59 -1.22 9.75
CA TYR A 52 14.13 -1.29 9.66
C TYR A 52 13.49 -1.83 10.95
N PRO A 53 12.22 -1.53 11.24
CA PRO A 53 11.57 -2.02 12.45
C PRO A 53 11.33 -3.55 12.42
N LEU A 54 11.25 -4.18 13.59
CA LEU A 54 10.86 -5.61 13.69
C LEU A 54 9.34 -5.77 13.72
N THR A 55 8.63 -4.77 14.26
CA THR A 55 7.17 -4.75 14.39
C THR A 55 6.59 -3.43 13.90
N LEU A 56 5.32 -3.41 13.47
CA LEU A 56 4.67 -2.15 13.06
C LEU A 56 4.49 -1.18 14.25
N ASP A 57 4.40 -1.68 15.48
CA ASP A 57 4.28 -0.85 16.69
C ASP A 57 5.50 0.05 16.91
N GLU A 58 6.69 -0.37 16.47
CA GLU A 58 7.90 0.46 16.52
C GLU A 58 7.81 1.70 15.62
N LEU A 59 6.96 1.68 14.59
CA LEU A 59 6.68 2.88 13.80
C LEU A 59 5.83 3.89 14.58
N LEU A 60 4.99 3.42 15.51
CA LEU A 60 4.22 4.30 16.40
C LEU A 60 5.09 4.86 17.53
N LYS A 61 5.99 4.04 18.06
CA LYS A 61 6.88 4.40 19.17
C LYS A 61 8.23 3.73 18.99
N ASP A 62 9.19 4.51 18.51
CA ASP A 62 10.55 4.02 18.28
C ASP A 62 11.26 3.77 19.63
N PRO A 63 11.62 2.52 19.96
CA PRO A 63 12.25 2.17 21.24
C PRO A 63 13.71 2.60 21.32
N ARG A 64 14.32 3.04 20.21
CA ARG A 64 15.74 3.43 20.14
C ARG A 64 15.99 4.83 20.70
N PHE A 65 14.94 5.61 20.93
CA PHE A 65 15.05 6.98 21.43
C PHE A 65 14.46 7.08 22.85
N PRO A 66 15.13 7.78 23.79
CA PRO A 66 14.61 7.99 25.15
C PRO A 66 13.26 8.71 25.17
N ASN A 67 13.06 9.64 24.23
CA ASN A 67 11.78 10.29 23.99
C ASN A 67 11.02 9.54 22.90
N ALA A 68 9.70 9.38 23.08
CA ALA A 68 8.86 8.68 22.12
C ALA A 68 8.89 9.38 20.74
N LYS A 69 9.74 8.88 19.83
CA LYS A 69 9.77 9.32 18.44
C LYS A 69 8.76 8.50 17.65
N ARG A 70 7.77 9.19 17.08
CA ARG A 70 6.70 8.57 16.30
C ARG A 70 6.93 8.82 14.81
N HIS A 71 6.98 7.74 14.03
CA HIS A 71 7.14 7.79 12.57
C HIS A 71 5.81 7.61 11.84
N LEU A 72 4.87 6.88 12.43
CA LEU A 72 3.52 6.65 11.92
C LEU A 72 2.48 7.13 12.93
N ARG A 73 1.42 7.80 12.46
CA ARG A 73 0.41 8.39 13.36
C ARG A 73 -0.46 7.35 14.07
N ARG A 74 -0.82 6.28 13.36
CA ARG A 74 -1.66 5.17 13.82
C ARG A 74 -1.48 3.96 12.90
N LEU A 75 -1.83 2.77 13.37
CA LEU A 75 -2.01 1.63 12.49
C LEU A 75 -3.34 1.78 11.75
N TYR A 76 -3.27 1.82 10.43
CA TYR A 76 -4.43 1.91 9.56
C TYR A 76 -4.99 0.52 9.29
N ASN A 77 -6.31 0.42 9.07
CA ASN A 77 -6.88 -0.77 8.47
C ASN A 77 -6.61 -0.76 6.96
N ASP A 78 -6.48 -1.93 6.35
CA ASP A 78 -6.51 -2.07 4.91
C ASP A 78 -7.91 -1.65 4.41
N PRO A 79 -8.04 -0.60 3.58
CA PRO A 79 -9.34 -0.08 3.15
C PRO A 79 -10.07 -1.03 2.20
N ILE A 80 -9.35 -1.94 1.55
CA ILE A 80 -9.90 -2.95 0.63
C ILE A 80 -10.53 -4.10 1.42
N THR A 81 -9.83 -4.64 2.42
CA THR A 81 -10.32 -5.75 3.27
C THR A 81 -11.20 -5.27 4.42
N GLY A 82 -11.01 -4.04 4.88
CA GLY A 82 -11.63 -3.44 6.06
C GLY A 82 -11.01 -3.85 7.38
N LYS A 83 -9.87 -4.55 7.38
CA LYS A 83 -9.22 -5.13 8.58
C LYS A 83 -7.77 -4.64 8.72
N PRO A 84 -7.17 -4.67 9.92
CA PRO A 84 -5.75 -4.34 10.11
C PRO A 84 -4.84 -5.52 9.72
N ASP A 85 -5.10 -6.18 8.59
CA ASP A 85 -4.48 -7.45 8.19
C ASP A 85 -3.38 -7.28 7.12
N TRP A 86 -2.52 -6.28 7.28
CA TRP A 86 -1.41 -6.03 6.36
C TRP A 86 -0.47 -7.23 6.25
N ALA A 87 -0.14 -7.62 5.01
CA ALA A 87 0.95 -8.55 4.77
C ALA A 87 2.28 -7.80 4.82
N LEU A 88 3.18 -8.24 5.72
CA LEU A 88 4.49 -7.64 5.92
C LEU A 88 5.48 -8.16 4.86
N VAL A 89 6.28 -7.25 4.32
CA VAL A 89 7.41 -7.58 3.45
C VAL A 89 8.68 -7.50 4.29
N LEU A 90 9.37 -8.64 4.41
CA LEU A 90 10.51 -8.79 5.29
C LEU A 90 11.82 -8.94 4.52
N GLN A 91 12.87 -8.28 5.00
CA GLN A 91 14.25 -8.51 4.57
C GLN A 91 15.10 -8.73 5.81
N GLN A 92 15.81 -9.88 5.87
CA GLN A 92 16.63 -10.26 7.03
C GLN A 92 15.84 -10.19 8.36
N GLY A 93 14.56 -10.55 8.33
CA GLY A 93 13.67 -10.54 9.50
C GLY A 93 13.12 -9.17 9.92
N ARG A 94 13.39 -8.09 9.17
CA ARG A 94 12.88 -6.74 9.45
C ARG A 94 11.89 -6.28 8.39
N ILE A 95 10.94 -5.43 8.79
CA ILE A 95 9.86 -4.95 7.93
C ILE A 95 10.37 -3.83 7.02
N VAL A 96 10.49 -4.12 5.74
CA VAL A 96 10.92 -3.16 4.71
C VAL A 96 9.76 -2.59 3.90
N GLY A 97 8.58 -3.18 4.05
CA GLY A 97 7.38 -2.72 3.37
C GLY A 97 6.14 -3.47 3.81
N ILE A 98 5.01 -3.05 3.25
CA ILE A 98 3.70 -3.65 3.48
C ILE A 98 2.95 -3.83 2.16
N ARG A 99 1.94 -4.70 2.17
CA ARG A 99 0.97 -4.85 1.09
C ARG A 99 -0.38 -5.31 1.62
N SER A 100 -1.43 -5.01 0.85
CA SER A 100 -2.77 -5.54 1.12
C SER A 100 -2.80 -7.07 1.02
N THR A 101 -3.68 -7.75 1.75
CA THR A 101 -3.94 -9.20 1.55
C THR A 101 -4.97 -9.46 0.45
N SER A 102 -5.58 -8.40 -0.09
CA SER A 102 -6.67 -8.51 -1.06
C SER A 102 -6.21 -9.03 -2.42
N THR A 103 -6.90 -10.06 -2.90
CA THR A 103 -6.72 -10.62 -4.24
C THR A 103 -7.50 -9.87 -5.32
N ARG A 104 -8.22 -8.80 -4.97
CA ARG A 104 -8.96 -7.99 -5.94
C ARG A 104 -8.01 -7.26 -6.88
N ARG A 105 -8.45 -7.10 -8.13
CA ARG A 105 -7.69 -6.37 -9.16
C ARG A 105 -7.66 -4.86 -8.87
N PRO A 106 -6.54 -4.15 -9.07
CA PRO A 106 -6.54 -2.69 -9.00
C PRO A 106 -7.29 -2.05 -10.18
N ILE A 107 -7.95 -0.93 -9.93
CA ILE A 107 -8.56 -0.09 -10.97
C ILE A 107 -7.45 0.67 -11.69
N LYS A 108 -6.56 1.34 -10.95
CA LYS A 108 -5.38 2.02 -11.50
C LYS A 108 -4.36 0.98 -11.98
N GLN A 109 -3.95 1.09 -13.23
CA GLN A 109 -3.01 0.16 -13.88
C GLN A 109 -1.75 0.89 -14.38
N ASP A 110 -1.83 2.19 -14.57
CA ASP A 110 -0.81 3.04 -15.18
C ASP A 110 -0.85 4.47 -14.61
N ASN A 111 0.00 5.34 -15.17
CA ASN A 111 0.15 6.74 -14.80
C ASN A 111 0.45 6.92 -13.30
N PHE A 112 1.31 6.06 -12.74
CA PHE A 112 1.84 6.20 -11.39
C PHE A 112 3.02 7.16 -11.41
N ASP A 113 3.25 7.84 -10.30
CA ASP A 113 4.49 8.59 -10.07
C ASP A 113 5.67 7.62 -9.95
N ASP A 114 6.90 8.12 -10.09
CA ASP A 114 8.13 7.30 -10.11
C ASP A 114 8.26 6.42 -8.86
N ASP A 115 7.90 6.96 -7.69
CA ASP A 115 7.92 6.26 -6.39
C ASP A 115 6.94 5.07 -6.32
N ASP A 116 5.98 5.00 -7.26
CA ASP A 116 4.97 3.96 -7.34
C ASP A 116 5.05 3.17 -8.65
N ALA A 117 6.14 3.31 -9.42
CA ALA A 117 6.32 2.59 -10.68
C ALA A 117 6.21 1.06 -10.50
N GLY A 118 6.63 0.54 -9.34
CA GLY A 118 6.51 -0.87 -8.97
C GLY A 118 5.07 -1.39 -8.83
N LEU A 119 4.07 -0.50 -8.75
CA LEU A 119 2.64 -0.84 -8.63
C LEU A 119 1.95 -1.01 -9.99
N ALA A 120 2.59 -0.51 -11.06
CA ALA A 120 2.00 -0.51 -12.39
C ALA A 120 1.76 -1.93 -12.92
N LYS A 121 0.64 -2.11 -13.62
CA LYS A 121 0.22 -3.35 -14.29
C LYS A 121 0.12 -4.59 -13.38
N LYS A 122 0.08 -4.39 -12.05
CA LYS A 122 -0.06 -5.48 -11.10
C LYS A 122 -1.49 -6.05 -11.14
N PRO A 123 -1.64 -7.38 -11.11
CA PRO A 123 -2.95 -8.00 -11.29
C PRO A 123 -3.81 -7.92 -10.03
N ARG A 124 -3.22 -7.72 -8.83
CA ARG A 124 -3.93 -7.69 -7.54
C ARG A 124 -3.36 -6.63 -6.61
N TYR A 125 -4.16 -6.14 -5.66
CA TYR A 125 -3.67 -5.29 -4.58
C TYR A 125 -2.61 -5.98 -3.70
N ALA A 126 -2.67 -7.32 -3.58
CA ALA A 126 -1.63 -8.10 -2.91
C ALA A 126 -0.26 -8.07 -3.60
N ASP A 127 -0.19 -7.55 -4.82
CA ASP A 127 1.06 -7.37 -5.56
C ASP A 127 1.53 -5.89 -5.54
N TRP A 128 0.78 -4.99 -4.88
CA TRP A 128 1.18 -3.61 -4.60
C TRP A 128 2.02 -3.55 -3.32
N VAL A 129 3.32 -3.43 -3.49
CA VAL A 129 4.28 -3.38 -2.38
C VAL A 129 4.68 -1.94 -2.10
N PHE A 130 4.33 -1.45 -0.93
CA PHE A 130 4.77 -0.15 -0.42
C PHE A 130 5.99 -0.38 0.46
N ALA A 131 7.17 -0.30 -0.14
CA ALA A 131 8.45 -0.47 0.54
C ALA A 131 9.26 0.83 0.53
N TYR A 132 10.22 0.89 1.45
CA TYR A 132 11.30 1.87 1.41
C TYR A 132 12.66 1.15 1.32
N PRO A 133 13.57 1.58 0.43
CA PRO A 133 13.32 2.52 -0.66
C PRO A 133 12.28 1.96 -1.65
N TYR A 134 11.64 2.83 -2.44
CA TYR A 134 10.51 2.43 -3.29
C TYR A 134 10.93 1.45 -4.40
N ASP A 135 12.19 1.51 -4.80
CA ASP A 135 12.82 0.67 -5.81
C ASP A 135 13.41 -0.63 -5.25
N LEU A 136 13.25 -0.90 -3.95
CA LEU A 136 13.84 -2.07 -3.29
C LEU A 136 13.49 -3.41 -3.97
N PHE A 137 12.34 -3.48 -4.65
CA PHE A 137 11.88 -4.65 -5.39
C PHE A 137 11.68 -4.38 -6.89
N ILE A 138 12.09 -3.21 -7.38
CA ILE A 138 12.08 -2.89 -8.80
C ILE A 138 13.43 -3.34 -9.35
N VAL A 139 13.45 -4.37 -10.18
CA VAL A 139 14.67 -4.72 -10.92
C VAL A 139 14.93 -3.59 -11.91
N PRO A 140 16.06 -2.85 -11.82
CA PRO A 140 16.37 -1.84 -12.81
C PRO A 140 16.58 -2.52 -14.16
N GLN A 141 15.83 -2.11 -15.17
CA GLN A 141 15.86 -2.70 -16.51
C GLN A 141 17.20 -2.46 -17.25
N ASN A 142 18.08 -1.62 -16.69
CA ASN A 142 19.37 -1.20 -17.27
C ASN A 142 20.61 -1.69 -16.50
N ALA A 143 20.56 -2.84 -15.83
CA ALA A 143 21.78 -3.51 -15.37
C ALA A 143 22.47 -4.23 -16.55
N GLU A 144 22.95 -3.47 -17.54
CA GLU A 144 23.92 -3.98 -18.48
C GLU A 144 25.21 -4.30 -17.70
N PRO A 145 25.75 -5.53 -17.77
CA PRO A 145 27.07 -5.79 -17.25
C PRO A 145 28.06 -4.97 -18.09
N LYS A 146 28.65 -3.93 -17.50
CA LYS A 146 29.86 -3.32 -18.06
C LYS A 146 30.89 -4.43 -18.19
N ARG A 147 31.11 -4.86 -19.44
CA ARG A 147 32.22 -5.73 -19.84
C ARG A 147 33.55 -4.99 -19.70
#